data_AF-A0A9D8MUH7-F1
#
_entry.id   AF-A0A9D8MUH7-F1
#
_cell.length_a   1.000
_cell.length_b   1.000
_cell.length_c   1.000
_cell.angle_alpha   90.00
_cell.angle_beta   90.00
_cell.angle_gamma   90.00
#
_symmetry.space_group_name_H-M   'P 1'
#
loop_
_entity.id
_entity.type
_entity.pdbx_description
1 polymer ?
#
loop_
_entity_poly.entity_id
_entity_poly.type
_entity_poly.pdbx_seq_one_letter_code
_entity_poly.pdbx_strand_id
1 'polypeptide(L)'
;MLFGMFFLLFLLSPILLMLAYILFGCLFGFKRVFAFVNRGHCLVTVGVAVISFLLGMAFVIYPIVKVNSDKYGNDEKFGNILCYINWYFEDDTVYAPGYSAENFNKIEIGMTPEQVLELVGEPLKKSEARWDYTALRKNDRRYSYWIREVYFDSDKKVSKIDTSYWWD
;
A
#
# COMPACT_ATOMS: atom_id res chain seq x y z
N MET A 1 -6.54 16.14 -22.31
CA MET A 1 -6.57 17.54 -21.83
C MET A 1 -7.75 17.83 -20.89
N LEU A 2 -8.95 17.26 -21.08
CA LEU A 2 -10.11 17.51 -20.19
C LEU A 2 -9.87 17.12 -18.71
N PHE A 3 -9.12 16.04 -18.44
CA PHE A 3 -8.93 15.52 -17.08
C PHE A 3 -8.19 16.49 -16.13
N GLY A 4 -7.24 17.27 -16.66
CA GLY A 4 -6.50 18.25 -15.86
C GLY A 4 -7.35 19.44 -15.38
N MET A 5 -8.38 19.81 -16.15
CA MET A 5 -9.23 20.97 -15.82
C MET A 5 -10.22 20.65 -14.69
N PHE A 6 -10.73 19.42 -14.64
CA PHE A 6 -11.58 18.96 -13.53
C PHE A 6 -10.80 18.81 -12.22
N PHE A 7 -9.54 18.38 -12.29
CA PHE A 7 -8.69 18.24 -11.10
C PHE A 7 -8.37 19.61 -10.46
N LEU A 8 -8.12 20.62 -11.28
CA LEU A 8 -7.91 22.00 -10.82
C LEU A 8 -9.15 22.60 -10.17
N LEU A 9 -10.34 22.35 -10.73
CA LEU A 9 -11.61 22.78 -10.13
C LEU A 9 -11.90 22.07 -8.80
N PHE A 10 -11.50 20.80 -8.67
CA PHE A 10 -11.67 20.02 -7.43
C PHE A 10 -10.72 20.49 -6.32
N LEU A 11 -9.47 20.82 -6.66
CA LEU A 11 -8.50 21.40 -5.71
C LEU A 11 -8.85 22.83 -5.28
N LEU A 12 -9.43 23.62 -6.17
CA LEU A 12 -9.82 24.99 -5.87
C LEU A 12 -11.15 25.08 -5.10
N SER A 13 -12.02 24.08 -5.18
CA SER A 13 -13.32 24.04 -4.49
C SER A 13 -13.23 24.26 -2.96
N PRO A 14 -12.38 23.54 -2.20
CA PRO A 14 -12.29 23.75 -0.76
C PRO A 14 -11.65 25.10 -0.40
N ILE A 15 -10.72 25.60 -1.21
CA ILE A 15 -10.10 26.92 -1.02
C ILE A 15 -11.14 28.03 -1.26
N LEU A 16 -11.94 27.91 -2.32
CA LEU A 16 -13.01 28.85 -2.64
C LEU A 16 -14.12 28.83 -1.58
N LEU A 17 -14.49 27.66 -1.05
CA LEU A 17 -15.42 27.52 0.07
C LEU A 17 -14.88 28.17 1.35
N MET A 18 -13.59 27.99 1.65
CA MET A 18 -12.95 28.62 2.80
C MET A 18 -12.89 30.16 2.65
N LEU A 19 -12.54 30.65 1.46
CA LEU A 19 -12.51 32.09 1.17
C LEU A 19 -13.91 32.71 1.21
N ALA A 20 -14.92 32.02 0.68
CA ALA A 20 -16.32 32.45 0.79
C ALA A 20 -16.76 32.53 2.26
N TYR A 21 -16.36 31.56 3.09
CA TYR A 21 -16.65 31.56 4.52
C TYR A 21 -15.99 32.73 5.26
N ILE A 22 -14.72 33.04 4.93
CA ILE A 22 -13.99 34.18 5.49
C ILE A 22 -14.65 35.51 5.06
N LEU A 23 -14.96 35.67 3.78
CA LEU A 23 -15.64 36.87 3.26
C LEU A 23 -17.01 37.07 3.90
N PHE A 24 -17.77 35.99 4.09
CA PHE A 24 -19.04 36.02 4.79
C PHE A 24 -18.88 36.42 6.27
N GLY A 25 -17.86 35.90 6.95
CA GLY A 25 -17.49 36.31 8.31
C GLY A 25 -17.11 37.78 8.43
N CYS A 26 -16.39 38.32 7.45
CA CYS A 26 -16.01 39.73 7.38
C CYS A 26 -17.21 40.65 7.11
N LEU A 27 -18.13 40.27 6.22
CA LEU A 27 -19.30 41.08 5.86
C LEU A 27 -20.35 41.16 6.97
N PHE A 28 -20.58 40.07 7.70
CA PHE A 28 -21.66 39.99 8.69
C PHE A 28 -21.18 40.06 10.15
N GLY A 29 -19.87 40.15 10.36
CA GLY A 29 -19.22 40.18 11.67
C GLY A 29 -19.17 38.80 12.34
N PHE A 30 -17.95 38.34 12.64
CA PHE A 30 -17.69 37.00 13.21
C PHE A 30 -18.55 36.65 14.43
N LYS A 31 -18.90 37.63 15.28
CA LYS A 31 -19.76 37.40 16.45
C LYS A 31 -21.17 36.90 16.11
N ARG A 32 -21.75 37.31 14.97
CA ARG A 32 -23.09 36.88 14.53
C ARG A 32 -23.06 35.52 13.84
N VAL A 33 -21.99 35.22 13.10
CA VAL A 33 -21.78 33.90 12.49
C VAL A 33 -21.60 32.82 13.57
N PHE A 34 -20.81 33.10 14.62
CA PHE A 34 -20.66 32.17 15.76
C PHE A 34 -21.97 31.96 16.54
N ALA A 35 -22.80 32.99 16.69
CA ALA A 35 -24.11 32.86 17.35
C ALA A 35 -25.11 32.01 16.54
N PHE A 36 -25.01 32.01 15.21
CA PHE A 36 -25.84 31.19 14.33
C PHE A 36 -25.42 29.71 14.34
N VAL A 37 -24.11 29.45 14.44
CA VAL A 37 -23.55 28.10 14.59
C VAL A 37 -23.97 27.45 15.91
N ASN A 38 -24.19 28.23 16.98
CA ASN A 38 -24.46 27.70 18.32
C ASN A 38 -25.91 27.20 18.58
N ARG A 39 -26.80 27.16 17.56
CA ARG A 39 -28.21 26.71 17.70
C ARG A 39 -28.51 25.38 16.99
N GLY A 40 -27.69 24.35 17.19
CA GLY A 40 -27.98 22.98 16.72
C GLY A 40 -27.71 22.72 15.23
N HIS A 41 -27.50 23.75 14.41
CA HIS A 41 -27.18 23.60 12.98
C HIS A 41 -25.69 23.32 12.69
N CYS A 42 -24.79 23.46 13.68
CA CYS A 42 -23.35 23.18 13.51
C CYS A 42 -23.07 21.72 13.15
N LEU A 43 -23.75 20.77 13.81
CA LEU A 43 -23.54 19.34 13.61
C LEU A 43 -23.93 18.90 12.19
N VAL A 44 -24.99 19.51 11.64
CA VAL A 44 -25.44 19.21 10.28
C VAL A 44 -24.43 19.72 9.26
N THR A 45 -23.94 20.95 9.41
CA THR A 45 -22.97 21.53 8.45
C THR A 45 -21.63 20.81 8.50
N VAL A 46 -21.13 20.47 9.69
CA VAL A 46 -19.88 19.69 9.84
C VAL A 46 -20.07 18.28 9.28
N GLY A 47 -21.21 17.63 9.57
CA GLY A 47 -21.53 16.31 9.04
C GLY A 47 -21.57 16.29 7.50
N VAL A 48 -22.22 17.27 6.88
CA VAL A 48 -22.29 17.41 5.43
C VAL A 48 -20.90 17.65 4.83
N ALA A 49 -20.06 18.46 5.47
CA ALA A 49 -18.69 18.70 5.01
C ALA A 49 -17.82 17.44 5.06
N VAL A 50 -17.90 16.67 6.15
CA VAL A 50 -17.15 15.42 6.32
C VAL A 50 -17.61 14.36 5.31
N ILE A 51 -18.92 14.18 5.15
CA ILE A 51 -19.47 13.22 4.16
C ILE A 51 -19.05 13.60 2.74
N SER A 52 -19.13 14.90 2.40
CA SER A 52 -18.73 15.39 1.08
C SER A 52 -17.24 15.18 0.82
N PHE A 53 -16.40 15.38 1.84
CA PHE A 53 -14.96 15.12 1.75
C PHE A 53 -14.67 13.62 1.55
N LEU A 54 -15.31 12.74 2.32
CA LEU A 54 -15.13 11.29 2.20
C LEU A 54 -15.60 10.74 0.85
N LEU A 55 -16.75 11.23 0.35
CA LEU A 55 -17.23 10.88 -0.99
C LEU A 55 -16.30 11.40 -2.09
N GLY A 56 -15.77 12.62 -1.92
CA GLY A 56 -14.76 13.17 -2.83
C GLY A 56 -13.48 12.35 -2.87
N MET A 57 -12.98 11.95 -1.70
CA MET A 57 -11.83 11.06 -1.58
C MET A 57 -12.11 9.70 -2.22
N ALA A 58 -13.28 9.10 -1.99
CA ALA A 58 -13.66 7.86 -2.66
C ALA A 58 -13.72 8.02 -4.18
N PHE A 59 -14.25 9.14 -4.70
CA PHE A 59 -14.34 9.38 -6.14
C PHE A 59 -12.99 9.63 -6.81
N VAL A 60 -11.99 10.15 -6.07
CA VAL A 60 -10.62 10.33 -6.58
C VAL A 60 -9.81 9.04 -6.43
N ILE A 61 -9.87 8.40 -5.27
CA ILE A 61 -9.09 7.20 -4.94
C ILE A 61 -9.60 5.98 -5.72
N TYR A 62 -10.91 5.78 -5.83
CA TYR A 62 -11.50 4.61 -6.48
C TYR A 62 -11.05 4.42 -7.93
N PRO A 63 -11.12 5.43 -8.83
CA PRO A 63 -10.61 5.26 -10.20
C PRO A 63 -9.08 5.12 -10.24
N ILE A 64 -8.33 5.75 -9.33
CA ILE A 64 -6.88 5.55 -9.22
C ILE A 64 -6.55 4.11 -8.81
N VAL A 65 -7.39 3.47 -8.00
CA VAL A 65 -7.24 2.05 -7.64
C VAL A 65 -7.69 1.16 -8.81
N LYS A 66 -8.82 1.49 -9.47
CA LYS A 66 -9.44 0.64 -10.50
C LYS A 66 -8.74 0.66 -11.85
N VAL A 67 -8.38 1.84 -12.39
CA VAL A 67 -7.69 2.01 -13.70
C VAL A 67 -6.36 1.25 -13.78
N ASN A 68 -5.92 0.81 -12.63
CA ASN A 68 -4.55 0.60 -12.27
C ASN A 68 -4.49 -0.88 -11.81
N SER A 69 -5.54 -1.40 -11.15
CA SER A 69 -5.90 -2.83 -11.13
C SER A 69 -6.11 -3.45 -12.52
N ASP A 70 -6.80 -2.77 -13.46
CA ASP A 70 -7.12 -3.34 -14.78
C ASP A 70 -5.92 -3.30 -15.76
N LYS A 71 -4.97 -2.39 -15.51
CA LYS A 71 -3.81 -2.16 -16.38
C LYS A 71 -2.55 -2.90 -15.91
N TYR A 72 -2.46 -3.21 -14.62
CA TYR A 72 -1.37 -3.95 -13.99
C TYR A 72 -1.94 -5.26 -13.43
N GLY A 73 -2.34 -6.16 -14.33
CA GLY A 73 -2.72 -7.51 -13.92
C GLY A 73 -1.54 -8.16 -13.21
N ASN A 74 -1.71 -8.51 -11.93
CA ASN A 74 -0.71 -9.18 -11.08
C ASN A 74 0.72 -8.61 -11.06
N ASP A 75 0.96 -7.39 -11.58
CA ASP A 75 2.28 -6.80 -11.56
C ASP A 75 2.57 -6.19 -10.18
N GLU A 76 3.68 -6.60 -9.58
CA GLU A 76 4.19 -6.27 -8.23
C GLU A 76 4.14 -4.76 -7.88
N LYS A 77 4.05 -3.87 -8.87
CA LYS A 77 3.90 -2.42 -8.67
C LYS A 77 2.55 -2.00 -8.11
N PHE A 78 1.47 -2.74 -8.39
CA PHE A 78 0.16 -2.45 -7.80
C PHE A 78 0.08 -2.84 -6.32
N GLY A 79 0.83 -3.88 -5.94
CA GLY A 79 1.11 -4.20 -4.55
C GLY A 79 1.66 -3.01 -3.78
N ASN A 80 2.48 -2.13 -4.39
CA ASN A 80 3.13 -1.03 -3.66
C ASN A 80 2.18 0.07 -3.13
N ILE A 81 1.06 0.38 -3.80
CA ILE A 81 0.11 1.40 -3.30
C ILE A 81 -0.71 0.85 -2.14
N LEU A 82 -1.13 -0.42 -2.21
CA LEU A 82 -1.75 -1.09 -1.07
C LEU A 82 -0.73 -1.38 0.04
N CYS A 83 0.55 -1.61 -0.28
CA CYS A 83 1.64 -1.70 0.70
C CYS A 83 1.83 -0.39 1.47
N TYR A 84 1.57 0.79 0.89
CA TYR A 84 1.64 2.05 1.63
C TYR A 84 0.54 2.16 2.70
N ILE A 85 -0.63 1.58 2.46
CA ILE A 85 -1.70 1.44 3.46
C ILE A 85 -1.37 0.27 4.41
N ASN A 86 -0.73 -0.78 3.88
CA ASN A 86 -0.30 -1.96 4.62
C ASN A 86 0.94 -1.72 5.49
N TRP A 87 1.66 -0.60 5.33
CA TRP A 87 2.81 -0.23 6.17
C TRP A 87 2.39 0.02 7.62
N TYR A 88 1.09 0.19 7.88
CA TYR A 88 0.54 0.18 9.24
C TYR A 88 0.41 -1.22 9.84
N PHE A 89 0.56 -2.28 9.06
CA PHE A 89 0.64 -3.65 9.53
C PHE A 89 2.13 -4.00 9.66
N GLU A 90 2.56 -4.29 10.88
CA GLU A 90 3.93 -4.73 11.14
C GLU A 90 4.22 -5.97 10.29
N ASP A 91 5.20 -5.88 9.38
CA ASP A 91 5.68 -7.03 8.63
C ASP A 91 6.49 -7.92 9.59
N ASP A 92 6.00 -9.13 9.83
CA ASP A 92 6.63 -10.11 10.72
C ASP A 92 7.66 -10.98 9.99
N THR A 93 8.10 -10.58 8.79
CA THR A 93 9.11 -11.31 8.04
C THR A 93 10.50 -11.19 8.68
N VAL A 94 11.06 -12.33 9.05
CA VAL A 94 12.50 -12.48 9.34
C VAL A 94 13.18 -12.97 8.07
N TYR A 95 14.16 -12.22 7.58
CA TYR A 95 14.95 -12.58 6.40
C TYR A 95 16.24 -13.30 6.80
N ALA A 96 16.76 -14.14 5.90
CA ALA A 96 18.05 -14.80 6.05
C ALA A 96 19.21 -13.77 6.18
N PRO A 97 20.28 -14.09 6.93
CA PRO A 97 21.45 -13.23 7.00
C PRO A 97 22.05 -12.98 5.62
N GLY A 98 22.28 -11.71 5.26
CA GLY A 98 22.82 -11.33 3.96
C GLY A 98 21.81 -11.32 2.81
N TYR A 99 20.56 -11.67 3.07
CA TYR A 99 19.49 -11.59 2.07
C TYR A 99 19.32 -10.16 1.55
N SER A 100 19.18 -10.03 0.23
CA SER A 100 18.69 -8.82 -0.42
C SER A 100 17.68 -9.19 -1.50
N ALA A 101 16.60 -8.41 -1.61
CA ALA A 101 15.60 -8.63 -2.65
C ALA A 101 16.19 -8.49 -4.06
N GLU A 102 17.16 -7.58 -4.24
CA GLU A 102 17.85 -7.41 -5.52
C GLU A 102 18.60 -8.67 -5.94
N ASN A 103 19.34 -9.32 -5.04
CA ASN A 103 20.06 -10.54 -5.38
C ASN A 103 19.13 -11.76 -5.50
N PHE A 104 18.08 -11.83 -4.68
CA PHE A 104 17.10 -12.91 -4.80
C PHE A 104 16.41 -12.90 -6.17
N ASN A 105 16.09 -11.71 -6.69
CA ASN A 105 15.48 -11.54 -8.01
C ASN A 105 16.43 -11.87 -9.18
N LYS A 106 17.73 -12.10 -8.92
CA LYS A 106 18.70 -12.57 -9.93
C LYS A 106 18.73 -14.10 -10.05
N ILE A 107 18.03 -14.83 -9.17
CA ILE A 107 17.96 -16.29 -9.27
C ILE A 107 17.13 -16.67 -10.50
N GLU A 108 17.64 -17.61 -11.30
CA GLU A 108 16.96 -18.15 -12.48
C GLU A 108 16.75 -19.66 -12.35
N ILE A 109 15.71 -20.17 -13.01
CA ILE A 109 15.47 -21.60 -13.15
C ILE A 109 16.68 -22.26 -13.83
N GLY A 110 17.12 -23.39 -13.28
CA GLY A 110 18.29 -24.13 -13.76
C GLY A 110 19.60 -23.81 -13.04
N MET A 111 19.64 -22.77 -12.18
CA MET A 111 20.82 -22.48 -11.37
C MET A 111 21.14 -23.62 -10.40
N THR A 112 22.42 -23.80 -10.06
CA THR A 112 22.85 -24.75 -9.03
C THR A 112 22.76 -24.14 -7.63
N PRO A 113 22.68 -24.96 -6.56
CA PRO A 113 22.77 -24.54 -5.18
C PRO A 113 23.90 -23.56 -4.90
N GLU A 114 25.09 -23.80 -5.47
CA GLU A 114 26.27 -22.97 -5.25
C GLU A 114 26.09 -21.57 -5.84
N GLN A 115 25.50 -21.45 -7.03
CA GLN A 115 25.20 -20.17 -7.66
C GLN A 115 24.16 -19.38 -6.84
N VAL A 116 23.17 -20.07 -6.29
CA VAL A 116 22.15 -19.45 -5.44
C VAL A 116 22.78 -18.93 -4.14
N LEU A 117 23.68 -19.71 -3.51
CA LEU A 117 24.41 -19.28 -2.30
C LEU A 117 25.33 -18.10 -2.57
N GLU A 118 25.99 -18.05 -3.74
CA GLU A 118 26.83 -16.92 -4.13
C GLU A 118 26.03 -15.63 -4.27
N LEU A 119 24.81 -15.70 -4.80
CA LEU A 119 23.93 -14.55 -4.98
C LEU A 119 23.33 -14.06 -3.66
N VAL A 120 22.72 -14.96 -2.89
CA VAL A 120 21.81 -14.59 -1.78
C VAL A 120 22.38 -14.92 -0.40
N GLY A 121 23.36 -15.81 -0.32
CA GLY A 121 23.88 -16.34 0.94
C GLY A 121 23.07 -17.54 1.45
N GLU A 122 23.37 -17.93 2.69
CA GLU A 122 22.77 -19.11 3.33
C GLU A 122 21.29 -18.88 3.69
N PRO A 123 20.39 -19.83 3.39
CA PRO A 123 18.98 -19.75 3.77
C PRO A 123 18.78 -19.95 5.28
N LEU A 124 17.61 -19.55 5.79
CA LEU A 124 17.21 -19.81 7.19
C LEU A 124 16.93 -21.28 7.45
N LYS A 125 16.30 -21.96 6.48
CA LYS A 125 16.04 -23.40 6.52
C LYS A 125 16.44 -24.03 5.20
N LYS A 126 17.07 -25.19 5.29
CA LYS A 126 17.65 -25.90 4.14
C LYS A 126 17.22 -27.36 4.19
N SER A 127 16.59 -27.82 3.11
CA SER A 127 16.38 -29.23 2.81
C SER A 127 16.95 -29.55 1.43
N GLU A 128 16.99 -30.83 1.04
CA GLU A 128 17.50 -31.21 -0.28
C GLU A 128 16.67 -30.63 -1.44
N ALA A 129 15.35 -30.50 -1.25
CA ALA A 129 14.43 -30.07 -2.31
C ALA A 129 13.96 -28.61 -2.19
N ARG A 130 14.19 -27.95 -1.05
CA ARG A 130 13.62 -26.62 -0.77
C ARG A 130 14.44 -25.83 0.24
N TRP A 131 14.70 -24.58 -0.07
CA TRP A 131 15.37 -23.60 0.80
C TRP A 131 14.44 -22.43 1.10
N ASP A 132 14.39 -22.02 2.37
CA ASP A 132 13.57 -20.91 2.85
C ASP A 132 14.47 -19.73 3.25
N TYR A 133 14.26 -18.58 2.62
CA TYR A 133 14.97 -17.33 2.91
C TYR A 133 14.21 -16.40 3.84
N THR A 134 12.96 -16.74 4.16
CA THR A 134 12.14 -16.01 5.12
C THR A 134 11.52 -16.93 6.16
N ALA A 135 11.24 -16.38 7.33
CA ALA A 135 10.54 -17.05 8.42
C ALA A 135 9.65 -16.05 9.15
N LEU A 136 8.68 -16.57 9.88
CA LEU A 136 7.82 -15.76 10.72
C LEU A 136 8.52 -15.37 12.03
N ARG A 137 8.47 -14.08 12.40
CA ARG A 137 9.10 -13.56 13.63
C ARG A 137 8.45 -14.06 14.91
N LYS A 138 7.12 -14.21 14.94
CA LYS A 138 6.34 -14.60 16.11
C LYS A 138 5.17 -15.48 15.74
N ASN A 139 4.85 -16.43 16.61
CA ASN A 139 3.68 -17.29 16.49
C ASN A 139 2.39 -16.57 16.96
N ASP A 140 2.19 -15.32 16.51
CA ASP A 140 0.92 -14.61 16.75
C ASP A 140 -0.17 -15.20 15.84
N ARG A 141 -1.45 -14.97 16.15
CA ARG A 141 -2.60 -15.45 15.36
C ARG A 141 -2.95 -14.51 14.20
N ARG A 142 -2.33 -13.34 14.13
CA ARG A 142 -2.46 -12.39 13.03
C ARG A 142 -1.07 -12.00 12.60
N TYR A 143 -0.57 -12.68 11.58
CA TYR A 143 0.73 -12.38 11.04
C TYR A 143 0.62 -12.18 9.54
N SER A 144 1.54 -11.37 9.04
CA SER A 144 1.71 -11.21 7.62
C SER A 144 3.19 -11.25 7.34
N TYR A 145 3.58 -12.05 6.34
CA TYR A 145 5.00 -12.19 6.01
C TYR A 145 5.18 -12.57 4.55
N TRP A 146 6.34 -12.18 4.02
CA TRP A 146 6.79 -12.55 2.70
C TRP A 146 7.38 -13.95 2.71
N ILE A 147 7.00 -14.74 1.72
CA ILE A 147 7.56 -16.06 1.44
C ILE A 147 8.62 -15.89 0.35
N ARG A 148 9.84 -16.37 0.62
CA ARG A 148 10.96 -16.39 -0.32
C ARG A 148 11.57 -17.78 -0.30
N GLU A 149 11.19 -18.59 -1.28
CA GLU A 149 11.56 -20.00 -1.30
C GLU A 149 12.16 -20.37 -2.65
N VAL A 150 13.15 -21.26 -2.61
CA VAL A 150 13.80 -21.81 -3.80
C VAL A 150 13.67 -23.32 -3.74
N TYR A 151 13.11 -23.91 -4.78
CA TYR A 151 12.90 -25.35 -4.91
C TYR A 151 13.92 -25.92 -5.89
N PHE A 152 14.40 -27.13 -5.59
CA PHE A 152 15.36 -27.86 -6.41
C PHE A 152 14.74 -29.15 -6.94
N ASP A 153 15.07 -29.51 -8.18
CA ASP A 153 14.71 -30.80 -8.77
C ASP A 153 15.66 -31.94 -8.35
N SER A 154 15.43 -33.14 -8.90
CA SER A 154 16.28 -34.31 -8.66
C SER A 154 17.72 -34.15 -9.17
N ASP A 155 17.94 -33.25 -10.14
CA ASP A 155 19.27 -32.94 -10.69
C ASP A 155 19.97 -31.83 -9.89
N LYS A 156 19.39 -31.44 -8.74
CA LYS A 156 19.85 -30.35 -7.87
C LYS A 156 19.95 -29.03 -8.60
N LYS A 157 18.97 -28.69 -9.43
CA LYS A 157 18.86 -27.38 -10.07
C LYS A 157 17.59 -26.68 -9.65
N VAL A 158 17.60 -25.35 -9.64
CA VAL A 158 16.43 -24.54 -9.31
C VAL A 158 15.29 -24.89 -10.27
N SER A 159 14.17 -25.36 -9.73
CA SER A 159 13.00 -25.78 -10.49
C SER A 159 11.80 -24.85 -10.30
N LYS A 160 11.72 -24.16 -9.15
CA LYS A 160 10.70 -23.15 -8.84
C LYS A 160 11.28 -22.11 -7.88
N ILE A 161 10.86 -20.86 -8.06
CA ILE A 161 11.11 -19.75 -7.14
C ILE A 161 9.74 -19.26 -6.67
N ASP A 162 9.55 -19.14 -5.36
CA ASP A 162 8.30 -18.65 -4.77
C ASP A 162 8.50 -17.29 -4.09
N THR A 163 7.68 -16.35 -4.48
CA THR A 163 7.71 -14.93 -4.07
C THR A 163 6.29 -14.49 -3.76
N SER A 164 5.68 -15.07 -2.73
CA SER A 164 4.30 -14.76 -2.34
C SER A 164 4.24 -13.97 -1.03
N TYR A 165 3.10 -13.36 -0.77
CA TYR A 165 2.79 -12.72 0.51
C TYR A 165 1.67 -13.49 1.20
N TRP A 166 1.90 -13.89 2.45
CA TRP A 166 0.93 -14.63 3.25
C TRP A 166 0.31 -13.71 4.31
N TRP A 167 -0.99 -13.85 4.53
CA TRP A 167 -1.77 -13.10 5.53
C TRP A 167 -2.92 -13.95 6.07
N ASP A 168 -3.21 -13.85 7.38
CA ASP A 168 -4.34 -14.44 8.11
C ASP A 168 -4.82 -13.49 9.22
#